data_AF-A0A2M7DH90-F1
#
_entry.id   AF-A0A2M7DH90-F1
#
_cell.length_a   1.000
_cell.length_b   1.000
_cell.length_c   1.000
_cell.angle_alpha   90.00
_cell.angle_beta   90.00
_cell.angle_gamma   90.00
#
_symmetry.space_group_name_H-M   'P 1'
#
loop_
_entity.id
_entity.type
_entity.pdbx_description
1 polymer ?
#
loop_
_entity_poly.entity_id
_entity_poly.type
_entity_poly.pdbx_seq_one_letter_code
_entity_poly.pdbx_strand_id
1 'polypeptide(L)'
;TFTRRAMLTLTRCGWYTMSVFCNLSYNLSKNVFNSDDIRRCYKEIHENHNLPSSQAKEVIIELESHTGIFLQTGYNSYEFSHKSLQEYLTARYLIALPTIPNISILNKLPNETAIITGLSSKPSYYFEYLNLNFKRFDEKSWNVFLPRLVEEKPDFDPSPKIVIFFFKRIWSENSPIFKTTFLKLLEITNLKVALKAFFTIYKIDKKFDEYLYFMQKKIDLEEFGNSFPTQVHLKIDLYKKIKNYI
;
A
#
# COMPACT_ATOMS: atom_id res chain seq x y z
N THR A 1 1.81 48.61 4.03
CA THR A 1 2.83 47.61 4.46
C THR A 1 2.14 46.54 5.28
N PHE A 2 1.49 45.59 4.60
CA PHE A 2 0.75 44.50 5.22
C PHE A 2 1.70 43.31 5.37
N THR A 3 2.18 43.07 6.58
CA THR A 3 3.02 41.93 6.93
C THR A 3 2.20 40.65 6.73
N ARG A 4 2.41 39.98 5.59
CA ARG A 4 1.96 38.61 5.32
C ARG A 4 2.60 37.68 6.35
N ARG A 5 1.99 37.54 7.54
CA ARG A 5 2.08 36.31 8.31
C ARG A 5 1.38 35.24 7.48
N ALA A 6 2.16 34.54 6.66
CA ALA A 6 1.74 33.26 6.12
C ALA A 6 1.67 32.29 7.30
N MET A 7 0.57 32.36 8.05
CA MET A 7 0.15 31.25 8.90
C MET A 7 0.03 30.06 7.94
N LEU A 8 0.95 29.12 8.04
CA LEU A 8 0.83 27.83 7.37
C LEU A 8 -0.47 27.22 7.90
N THR A 9 -1.56 27.38 7.14
CA THR A 9 -2.82 26.72 7.47
C THR A 9 -2.50 25.24 7.67
N LEU A 10 -2.96 24.64 8.78
CA LEU A 10 -2.70 23.23 9.16
C LEU A 10 -2.78 22.24 7.99
N THR A 11 -3.65 22.52 7.01
CA THR A 11 -3.82 21.74 5.79
C THR A 11 -2.59 21.78 4.87
N ARG A 12 -1.98 22.95 4.64
CA ARG A 12 -0.73 23.10 3.87
C ARG A 12 0.48 22.52 4.60
N CYS A 13 0.52 22.69 5.92
CA CYS A 13 1.48 21.98 6.78
C CYS A 13 1.31 20.47 6.61
N GLY A 14 0.08 19.92 6.67
CA GLY A 14 -0.17 18.48 6.59
C GLY A 14 0.48 17.78 5.38
N TRP A 15 0.32 18.34 4.17
CA TRP A 15 0.90 17.78 2.93
C TRP A 15 2.43 17.87 2.89
N TYR A 16 2.96 19.01 3.34
CA TYR A 16 4.39 19.23 3.46
C TYR A 16 5.02 18.26 4.46
N THR A 17 4.41 18.15 5.64
CA THR A 17 4.82 17.30 6.75
C THR A 17 4.82 15.83 6.30
N MET A 18 3.78 15.39 5.58
CA MET A 18 3.70 14.08 4.92
C MET A 18 4.84 13.82 3.89
N SER A 19 5.21 14.82 3.08
CA SER A 19 6.29 14.69 2.08
C SER A 19 7.69 14.63 2.71
N VAL A 20 7.94 15.46 3.74
CA VAL A 20 9.16 15.36 4.57
C VAL A 20 9.26 13.96 5.16
N PHE A 21 8.17 13.42 5.70
CA PHE A 21 8.19 12.10 6.32
C PHE A 21 8.44 10.99 5.32
N CYS A 22 7.82 11.04 4.14
CA CYS A 22 8.13 10.08 3.10
C CYS A 22 9.61 10.16 2.71
N ASN A 23 10.18 11.36 2.61
CA ASN A 23 11.59 11.54 2.28
C ASN A 23 12.51 11.02 3.39
N LEU A 24 12.21 11.31 4.67
CA LEU A 24 12.95 10.80 5.83
C LEU A 24 12.88 9.26 5.91
N SER A 25 11.69 8.67 5.77
CA SER A 25 11.49 7.22 5.79
C SER A 25 12.19 6.52 4.62
N TYR A 26 12.06 7.07 3.40
CA TYR A 26 12.54 6.44 2.17
C TYR A 26 14.04 6.67 1.91
N ASN A 27 14.51 7.90 2.03
CA ASN A 27 15.88 8.28 1.63
C ASN A 27 16.89 8.07 2.75
N LEU A 28 16.49 8.23 4.02
CA LEU A 28 17.44 8.17 5.12
C LEU A 28 17.44 6.83 5.85
N SER A 29 16.34 6.07 5.82
CA SER A 29 16.21 4.78 6.54
C SER A 29 16.68 4.89 8.00
N LYS A 30 16.48 6.05 8.60
CA LYS A 30 16.94 6.41 9.95
C LYS A 30 15.72 6.64 10.83
N ASN A 31 15.78 6.11 12.05
CA ASN A 31 14.78 6.40 13.09
C ASN A 31 15.08 7.71 13.83
N VAL A 32 16.34 8.17 13.76
CA VAL A 32 16.85 9.38 14.39
C VAL A 32 17.42 10.32 13.33
N PHE A 33 16.98 11.57 13.35
CA PHE A 33 17.40 12.60 12.39
C PHE A 33 17.68 13.91 13.12
N ASN A 34 18.43 14.79 12.46
CA ASN A 34 18.80 16.11 13.00
C ASN A 34 18.15 17.24 12.19
N SER A 35 18.33 18.49 12.64
CA SER A 35 17.79 19.67 11.94
C SER A 35 18.28 19.80 10.50
N ASP A 36 19.48 19.31 10.19
CA ASP A 36 20.04 19.36 8.84
C ASP A 36 19.41 18.32 7.90
N ASP A 37 19.04 17.15 8.43
CA ASP A 37 18.26 16.15 7.71
C ASP A 37 16.89 16.71 7.31
N ILE A 38 16.18 17.34 8.26
CA ILE A 38 14.88 17.98 7.99
C ILE A 38 15.04 19.12 6.98
N ARG A 39 16.10 19.94 7.13
CA ARG A 39 16.40 21.03 6.19
C ARG A 39 16.70 20.52 4.78
N ARG A 40 17.39 19.39 4.65
CA ARG A 40 17.65 18.76 3.34
C ARG A 40 16.34 18.28 2.72
N CYS A 41 15.49 17.58 3.47
CA CYS A 41 14.17 17.19 2.97
C CYS A 41 13.36 18.42 2.56
N TYR A 42 13.39 19.51 3.34
CA TYR A 42 12.73 20.78 2.98
C TYR A 42 13.21 21.29 1.61
N LYS A 43 14.53 21.32 1.39
CA LYS A 43 15.12 21.77 0.13
C LYS A 43 14.65 20.95 -1.08
N GLU A 44 14.38 19.66 -0.89
CA GLU A 44 13.95 18.78 -1.98
C GLU A 44 12.46 18.92 -2.31
N ILE A 45 11.63 19.39 -1.38
CA ILE A 45 10.17 19.38 -1.54
C ILE A 45 9.55 20.77 -1.61
N HIS A 46 10.24 21.82 -1.17
CA HIS A 46 9.60 23.14 -1.03
C HIS A 46 9.09 23.68 -2.37
N GLU A 47 9.79 23.42 -3.48
CA GLU A 47 9.34 23.82 -4.83
C GLU A 47 8.04 23.12 -5.20
N ASN A 48 7.94 21.81 -4.97
CA ASN A 48 6.76 21.01 -5.27
C ASN A 48 5.52 21.43 -4.46
N HIS A 49 5.73 22.04 -3.29
CA HIS A 49 4.66 22.54 -2.42
C HIS A 49 4.46 24.06 -2.49
N ASN A 50 5.14 24.77 -3.41
CA ASN A 50 5.14 26.23 -3.51
C ASN A 50 5.47 26.93 -2.18
N LEU A 51 6.41 26.37 -1.42
CA LEU A 51 6.89 26.90 -0.15
C LEU A 51 8.17 27.74 -0.35
N PRO A 52 8.30 28.90 0.31
CA PRO A 52 9.51 29.71 0.21
C PRO A 52 10.73 28.99 0.79
N SER A 53 11.84 28.94 0.06
CA SER A 53 13.09 28.33 0.56
C SER A 53 13.59 28.98 1.88
N SER A 54 13.30 30.26 2.07
CA SER A 54 13.66 31.05 3.25
C SER A 54 12.90 30.64 4.53
N GLN A 55 11.76 29.96 4.41
CA GLN A 55 10.93 29.57 5.55
C GLN A 55 11.31 28.22 6.17
N ALA A 56 12.34 27.55 5.64
CA ALA A 56 12.79 26.25 6.13
C ALA A 56 12.99 26.23 7.67
N LYS A 57 13.59 27.29 8.22
CA LYS A 57 13.86 27.39 9.65
C LYS A 57 12.59 27.54 10.49
N GLU A 58 11.63 28.34 10.03
CA GLU A 58 10.36 28.57 10.71
C GLU A 58 9.53 27.29 10.75
N VAL A 59 9.52 26.56 9.63
CA VAL A 59 8.82 25.29 9.49
C VAL A 59 9.43 24.19 10.37
N ILE A 60 10.76 24.12 10.45
CA ILE A 60 11.44 23.21 11.37
C ILE A 60 11.04 23.52 12.82
N ILE A 61 11.07 24.79 13.22
CA ILE A 61 10.66 25.20 14.57
C ILE A 61 9.20 24.83 14.86
N GLU A 62 8.29 24.99 13.89
CA GLU A 62 6.88 24.61 14.05
C GLU A 62 6.71 23.08 14.21
N LEU A 63 7.42 22.29 13.39
CA LEU A 63 7.42 20.83 13.51
C LEU A 63 7.93 20.37 14.88
N GLU A 64 8.99 21.00 15.37
CA GLU A 64 9.59 20.75 16.70
C GLU A 64 8.66 21.14 17.86
N SER A 65 7.96 22.26 17.76
CA SER A 65 7.27 22.89 18.90
C SER A 65 5.80 22.52 19.06
N HIS A 66 5.08 22.18 17.99
CA HIS A 66 3.62 22.21 18.03
C HIS A 66 2.90 20.95 17.55
N THR A 67 3.61 19.95 17.02
CA THR A 67 2.92 18.84 16.35
C THR A 67 2.83 17.56 17.19
N GLY A 68 3.69 17.37 18.20
CA GLY A 68 3.79 16.10 18.92
C GLY A 68 4.14 14.92 18.00
N ILE A 69 4.55 15.18 16.75
CA ILE A 69 4.95 14.18 15.76
C ILE A 69 6.41 13.78 15.98
N PHE A 70 7.21 14.72 16.46
CA PHE A 70 8.61 14.51 16.82
C PHE A 70 8.82 14.58 18.33
N LEU A 71 9.69 13.72 18.82
CA LEU A 71 10.27 13.77 20.14
C LEU A 71 11.73 14.16 20.01
N GLN A 72 12.13 15.20 20.74
CA GLN A 72 13.55 15.52 20.89
C GLN A 72 14.17 14.50 21.84
N THR A 73 15.05 13.64 21.33
CA THR A 73 15.73 12.58 22.10
C THR A 73 17.11 13.00 22.60
N GLY A 74 17.62 14.14 22.13
CA GLY A 74 18.89 14.71 22.55
C GLY A 74 19.18 16.08 21.93
N TYR A 75 20.41 16.57 22.09
CA TYR A 75 20.84 17.81 21.44
C TYR A 75 20.83 17.65 19.92
N ASN A 76 19.96 18.41 19.23
CA ASN A 76 19.76 18.34 17.78
C ASN A 76 19.47 16.91 17.26
N SER A 77 18.74 16.12 18.06
CA SER A 77 18.37 14.73 17.76
C SER A 77 16.87 14.55 17.95
N TYR A 78 16.21 14.08 16.90
CA TYR A 78 14.76 13.94 16.83
C TYR A 78 14.37 12.56 16.34
N GLU A 79 13.27 12.05 16.88
CA GLU A 79 12.65 10.79 16.48
C GLU A 79 11.16 10.98 16.30
N PHE A 80 10.50 10.11 15.55
CA PHE A 80 9.04 10.09 15.52
C PHE A 80 8.50 9.62 16.86
N SER A 81 7.43 10.26 17.33
CA SER A 81 6.75 9.87 18.57
C SER A 81 6.28 8.42 18.54
N HIS A 82 5.82 7.96 17.37
CA HIS A 82 5.41 6.58 17.15
C HIS A 82 5.74 6.14 15.71
N LYS A 83 6.31 4.93 15.58
CA LYS A 83 6.61 4.32 14.27
C LYS A 83 5.36 4.16 13.40
N SER A 84 4.23 3.75 13.99
CA SER A 84 2.96 3.60 13.25
C SER A 84 2.46 4.92 12.67
N LEU A 85 2.72 6.05 13.34
CA LEU A 85 2.38 7.37 12.84
C LEU A 85 3.25 7.74 11.62
N GLN A 86 4.55 7.46 11.69
CA GLN A 86 5.46 7.63 10.56
C GLN A 86 5.03 6.80 9.34
N GLU A 87 4.73 5.52 9.55
CA GLU A 87 4.28 4.60 8.50
C GLU A 87 2.96 5.08 7.87
N TYR A 88 2.00 5.50 8.70
CA TYR A 88 0.72 6.05 8.26
C TYR A 88 0.88 7.32 7.42
N LEU A 89 1.69 8.28 7.89
CA LEU A 89 1.88 9.55 7.19
C LEU A 89 2.66 9.37 5.88
N THR A 90 3.62 8.45 5.86
CA THR A 90 4.33 8.04 4.64
C THR A 90 3.36 7.40 3.64
N ALA A 91 2.51 6.48 4.09
CA ALA A 91 1.48 5.87 3.26
C ALA A 91 0.48 6.90 2.70
N ARG A 92 0.05 7.85 3.53
CA ARG A 92 -0.84 8.96 3.14
C ARG A 92 -0.23 9.90 2.11
N TYR A 93 1.08 10.10 2.13
CA TYR A 93 1.76 10.82 1.07
C TYR A 93 1.76 10.01 -0.23
N LEU A 94 2.21 8.76 -0.16
CA LEU A 94 2.40 7.89 -1.34
C LEU A 94 1.09 7.60 -2.08
N ILE A 95 -0.02 7.46 -1.36
CA ILE A 95 -1.35 7.26 -1.96
C ILE A 95 -1.86 8.49 -2.72
N ALA A 96 -1.39 9.68 -2.35
CA ALA A 96 -1.83 10.92 -2.95
C ALA A 96 -1.00 11.33 -4.18
N LEU A 97 0.07 10.59 -4.48
CA LEU A 97 0.79 10.73 -5.74
C LEU A 97 -0.13 10.37 -6.92
N PRO A 98 0.06 10.99 -8.09
CA PRO A 98 -0.79 10.75 -9.26
C PRO A 98 -0.68 9.32 -9.81
N THR A 99 0.35 8.57 -9.43
CA THR A 99 0.62 7.21 -9.88
C THR A 99 1.12 6.33 -8.74
N ILE A 100 0.88 5.02 -8.82
CA ILE A 100 1.45 4.04 -7.87
C ILE A 100 2.99 4.20 -7.86
N PRO A 101 3.62 4.28 -6.67
CA PRO A 101 5.07 4.34 -6.56
C PRO A 101 5.76 3.16 -7.24
N ASN A 102 6.96 3.38 -7.77
CA ASN A 102 7.74 2.33 -8.38
C ASN A 102 7.93 1.13 -7.41
N ILE A 103 7.93 -0.09 -7.93
CA ILE A 103 8.11 -1.30 -7.12
C ILE A 103 9.36 -1.28 -6.21
N SER A 104 10.44 -0.62 -6.64
CA SER A 104 11.64 -0.41 -5.81
C SER A 104 11.37 0.42 -4.55
N ILE A 105 10.41 1.35 -4.60
CA ILE A 105 9.96 2.12 -3.43
C ILE A 105 9.12 1.23 -2.53
N LEU A 106 8.14 0.52 -3.10
CA LEU A 106 7.24 -0.36 -2.35
C LEU A 106 8.01 -1.47 -1.61
N ASN A 107 9.08 -2.02 -2.22
CA ASN A 107 9.96 -3.00 -1.56
C ASN A 107 10.68 -2.46 -0.33
N LYS A 108 11.08 -1.19 -0.35
CA LYS A 108 11.74 -0.58 0.81
C LYS A 108 10.76 -0.27 1.93
N LEU A 109 9.47 -0.17 1.60
CA LEU A 109 8.40 0.27 2.49
C LEU A 109 7.22 -0.73 2.50
N PRO A 110 7.45 -2.02 2.85
CA PRO A 110 6.39 -3.05 2.77
C PRO A 110 5.27 -2.85 3.80
N ASN A 111 5.56 -2.26 4.97
CA ASN A 111 4.55 -1.89 5.96
C ASN A 111 3.63 -0.80 5.41
N GLU A 112 4.23 0.27 4.89
CA GLU A 112 3.51 1.38 4.29
C GLU A 112 2.76 0.94 3.05
N THR A 113 3.30 0.02 2.25
CA THR A 113 2.60 -0.57 1.10
C THR A 113 1.32 -1.28 1.52
N ALA A 114 1.32 -1.97 2.67
CA ALA A 114 0.10 -2.57 3.23
C ALA A 114 -0.90 -1.50 3.68
N ILE A 115 -0.44 -0.45 4.37
CA ILE A 115 -1.29 0.68 4.77
C ILE A 115 -1.89 1.40 3.56
N ILE A 116 -1.09 1.66 2.51
CA ILE A 116 -1.56 2.26 1.25
C ILE A 116 -2.67 1.40 0.65
N THR A 117 -2.48 0.08 0.64
CA THR A 117 -3.50 -0.85 0.12
C THR A 117 -4.76 -0.81 0.97
N GLY A 118 -4.64 -0.71 2.30
CA GLY A 118 -5.75 -0.57 3.25
C GLY A 118 -6.51 0.74 3.12
N LEU A 119 -5.81 1.85 2.90
CA LEU A 119 -6.40 3.20 2.77
C LEU A 119 -6.94 3.49 1.36
N SER A 120 -6.61 2.66 0.37
CA SER A 120 -7.05 2.86 -1.01
C SER A 120 -8.54 2.63 -1.17
N SER A 121 -9.18 3.51 -1.93
CA SER A 121 -10.56 3.31 -2.40
C SER A 121 -10.69 2.19 -3.43
N LYS A 122 -9.57 1.75 -4.02
CA LYS A 122 -9.49 0.63 -4.97
C LYS A 122 -8.29 -0.27 -4.65
N PRO A 123 -8.33 -1.07 -3.57
CA PRO A 123 -7.21 -1.93 -3.19
C PRO A 123 -6.83 -2.93 -4.28
N SER A 124 -7.80 -3.41 -5.07
CA SER A 124 -7.54 -4.37 -6.15
C SER A 124 -6.61 -3.83 -7.24
N TYR A 125 -6.50 -2.51 -7.39
CA TYR A 125 -5.57 -1.88 -8.33
C TYR A 125 -4.11 -2.03 -7.90
N TYR A 126 -3.82 -1.95 -6.59
CA TYR A 126 -2.49 -2.22 -6.05
C TYR A 126 -2.09 -3.69 -6.26
N PHE A 127 -3.04 -4.61 -6.09
CA PHE A 127 -2.81 -6.04 -6.37
C PHE A 127 -2.53 -6.34 -7.82
N GLU A 128 -3.16 -5.64 -8.77
CA GLU A 128 -2.83 -5.75 -10.19
C GLU A 128 -1.39 -5.28 -10.47
N TYR A 129 -1.01 -4.12 -9.93
CA TYR A 129 0.35 -3.60 -10.05
C TYR A 129 1.39 -4.55 -9.47
N LEU A 130 1.11 -5.09 -8.27
CA LEU A 130 1.94 -6.08 -7.61
C LEU A 130 2.01 -7.40 -8.39
N ASN A 131 0.91 -7.83 -9.03
CA ASN A 131 0.91 -9.03 -9.85
C ASN A 131 1.84 -8.90 -11.07
N LEU A 132 1.81 -7.73 -11.73
CA LEU A 132 2.68 -7.41 -12.87
C LEU A 132 4.15 -7.33 -12.46
N ASN A 133 4.42 -6.84 -11.25
CA ASN A 133 5.77 -6.68 -10.72
C ASN A 133 6.17 -7.75 -9.70
N PHE A 134 5.48 -8.90 -9.69
CA PHE A 134 5.60 -9.88 -8.60
C PHE A 134 7.05 -10.32 -8.34
N LYS A 135 7.80 -10.65 -9.39
CA LYS A 135 9.21 -11.07 -9.30
C LYS A 135 10.16 -9.96 -8.83
N ARG A 136 9.72 -8.70 -8.96
CA ARG A 136 10.49 -7.53 -8.48
C ARG A 136 10.18 -7.22 -7.03
N PHE A 137 9.06 -7.70 -6.48
CA PHE A 137 8.76 -7.55 -5.05
C PHE A 137 9.39 -8.72 -4.29
N ASP A 138 10.39 -8.44 -3.46
CA ASP A 138 11.21 -9.51 -2.89
C ASP A 138 10.49 -10.32 -1.80
N GLU A 139 10.99 -11.52 -1.53
CA GLU A 139 10.38 -12.44 -0.57
C GLU A 139 10.30 -11.86 0.85
N LYS A 140 11.31 -11.08 1.26
CA LYS A 140 11.32 -10.41 2.58
C LYS A 140 10.18 -9.40 2.66
N SER A 141 9.96 -8.64 1.59
CA SER A 141 8.90 -7.66 1.47
C SER A 141 7.53 -8.32 1.51
N TRP A 142 7.34 -9.47 0.85
CA TRP A 142 6.10 -10.26 0.98
C TRP A 142 5.82 -10.71 2.41
N ASN A 143 6.85 -11.15 3.12
CA ASN A 143 6.75 -11.61 4.50
C ASN A 143 6.41 -10.48 5.49
N VAL A 144 6.61 -9.22 5.12
CA VAL A 144 6.21 -8.06 5.92
C VAL A 144 4.85 -7.51 5.46
N PHE A 145 4.66 -7.35 4.15
CA PHE A 145 3.46 -6.80 3.54
C PHE A 145 2.21 -7.65 3.83
N LEU A 146 2.27 -8.97 3.64
CA LEU A 146 1.07 -9.81 3.71
C LEU A 146 0.50 -9.94 5.12
N PRO A 147 1.29 -10.14 6.19
CA PRO A 147 0.77 -10.11 7.55
C PRO A 147 0.24 -8.72 7.92
N ARG A 148 0.98 -7.66 7.55
CA ARG A 148 0.54 -6.28 7.83
C ARG A 148 -0.78 -5.95 7.14
N LEU A 149 -0.98 -6.41 5.90
CA LEU A 149 -2.23 -6.22 5.17
C LEU A 149 -3.44 -6.82 5.90
N VAL A 150 -3.27 -7.96 6.58
CA VAL A 150 -4.33 -8.57 7.41
C VAL A 150 -4.69 -7.65 8.56
N GLU A 151 -3.72 -6.99 9.18
CA GLU A 151 -3.94 -6.03 10.27
C GLU A 151 -4.70 -4.78 9.78
N GLU A 152 -4.36 -4.30 8.57
CA GLU A 152 -4.99 -3.11 7.96
C GLU A 152 -6.44 -3.34 7.51
N LYS A 153 -6.85 -4.61 7.32
CA LYS A 153 -8.24 -4.99 6.95
C LYS A 153 -8.81 -4.14 5.80
N PRO A 154 -8.17 -4.13 4.62
CA PRO A 154 -8.62 -3.38 3.45
C PRO A 154 -10.09 -3.65 3.10
N ASP A 155 -10.77 -2.60 2.63
CA ASP A 155 -12.14 -2.69 2.07
C ASP A 155 -12.06 -2.89 0.55
N PHE A 156 -12.22 -4.14 0.10
CA PHE A 156 -12.03 -4.55 -1.28
C PHE A 156 -13.18 -4.15 -2.19
N ASP A 157 -12.85 -3.64 -3.37
CA ASP A 157 -13.79 -3.42 -4.47
C ASP A 157 -14.23 -4.74 -5.14
N PRO A 158 -15.38 -4.78 -5.84
CA PRO A 158 -15.91 -5.97 -6.53
C PRO A 158 -15.11 -6.37 -7.78
N SER A 159 -13.79 -6.28 -7.74
CA SER A 159 -12.88 -6.65 -8.81
C SER A 159 -12.28 -8.03 -8.52
N PRO A 160 -12.24 -8.94 -9.51
CA PRO A 160 -11.64 -10.27 -9.31
C PRO A 160 -10.09 -10.22 -9.22
N LYS A 161 -9.45 -9.06 -9.47
CA LYS A 161 -7.99 -8.92 -9.59
C LYS A 161 -7.23 -9.45 -8.38
N ILE A 162 -7.72 -9.17 -7.17
CA ILE A 162 -7.11 -9.66 -5.93
C ILE A 162 -7.26 -11.18 -5.75
N VAL A 163 -8.41 -11.74 -6.11
CA VAL A 163 -8.65 -13.19 -6.04
C VAL A 163 -7.75 -13.91 -7.04
N ILE A 164 -7.64 -13.38 -8.26
CA ILE A 164 -6.73 -13.87 -9.29
C ILE A 164 -5.29 -13.79 -8.81
N PHE A 165 -4.88 -12.69 -8.17
CA PHE A 165 -3.56 -12.58 -7.56
C PHE A 165 -3.31 -13.73 -6.58
N PHE A 166 -4.18 -13.90 -5.57
CA PHE A 166 -3.97 -14.94 -4.56
C PHE A 166 -4.01 -16.35 -5.15
N PHE A 167 -4.96 -16.67 -6.02
CA PHE A 167 -5.03 -18.00 -6.64
C PHE A 167 -3.78 -18.31 -7.46
N LYS A 168 -3.32 -17.34 -8.25
CA LYS A 168 -2.08 -17.47 -9.02
C LYS A 168 -0.88 -17.73 -8.12
N ARG A 169 -0.76 -17.02 -6.99
CA ARG A 169 0.38 -17.18 -6.07
C ARG A 169 0.30 -18.43 -5.20
N ILE A 170 -0.89 -18.83 -4.77
CA ILE A 170 -1.10 -20.10 -4.07
C ILE A 170 -0.76 -21.29 -4.98
N TRP A 171 -0.96 -21.14 -6.29
CA TRP A 171 -0.57 -22.14 -7.28
C TRP A 171 0.93 -22.11 -7.60
N SER A 172 1.53 -20.95 -7.84
CA SER A 172 2.91 -20.84 -8.34
C SER A 172 3.99 -20.82 -7.25
N GLU A 173 3.65 -20.38 -6.04
CA GLU A 173 4.62 -20.19 -4.97
C GLU A 173 4.52 -21.31 -3.94
N ASN A 174 5.67 -21.83 -3.50
CA ASN A 174 5.74 -22.84 -2.42
C ASN A 174 5.54 -22.25 -1.02
N SER A 175 5.35 -20.93 -0.91
CA SER A 175 5.19 -20.25 0.38
C SER A 175 3.75 -20.34 0.90
N PRO A 176 3.52 -20.84 2.13
CA PRO A 176 2.18 -20.94 2.70
C PRO A 176 1.55 -19.58 3.01
N ILE A 177 2.34 -18.49 3.04
CA ILE A 177 1.89 -17.15 3.44
C ILE A 177 0.76 -16.63 2.57
N PHE A 178 0.77 -16.89 1.25
CA PHE A 178 -0.29 -16.45 0.36
C PHE A 178 -1.62 -17.13 0.69
N LYS A 179 -1.59 -18.43 0.99
CA LYS A 179 -2.79 -19.20 1.36
C LYS A 179 -3.32 -18.75 2.71
N THR A 180 -2.45 -18.58 3.70
CA THR A 180 -2.86 -18.17 5.05
C THR A 180 -3.39 -16.74 5.06
N THR A 181 -2.74 -15.81 4.37
CA THR A 181 -3.21 -14.42 4.24
C THR A 181 -4.54 -14.35 3.50
N PHE A 182 -4.70 -15.06 2.37
CA PHE A 182 -5.96 -15.09 1.65
C PHE A 182 -7.13 -15.56 2.52
N LEU A 183 -6.95 -16.66 3.26
CA LEU A 183 -8.00 -17.19 4.15
C LEU A 183 -8.32 -16.22 5.30
N LYS A 184 -7.31 -15.60 5.92
CA LYS A 184 -7.52 -14.60 6.97
C LYS A 184 -8.28 -13.39 6.45
N LEU A 185 -7.89 -12.85 5.28
CA LEU A 185 -8.60 -11.73 4.66
C LEU A 185 -10.05 -12.11 4.33
N LEU A 186 -10.30 -13.32 3.82
CA LEU A 186 -11.65 -13.80 3.53
C LEU A 186 -12.55 -13.87 4.77
N GLU A 187 -11.96 -14.17 5.93
CA GLU A 187 -12.65 -14.24 7.22
C GLU A 187 -12.96 -12.86 7.80
N ILE A 188 -11.98 -11.94 7.79
CA ILE A 188 -12.06 -10.69 8.56
C ILE A 188 -12.44 -9.46 7.74
N THR A 189 -12.50 -9.56 6.41
CA THR A 189 -12.79 -8.43 5.50
C THR A 189 -13.98 -8.74 4.58
N ASN A 190 -14.30 -7.79 3.70
CA ASN A 190 -15.30 -7.93 2.66
C ASN A 190 -14.80 -8.67 1.39
N LEU A 191 -13.63 -9.35 1.41
CA LEU A 191 -13.02 -10.02 0.24
C LEU A 191 -13.97 -10.98 -0.52
N LYS A 192 -15.03 -11.45 0.15
CA LYS A 192 -16.12 -12.24 -0.44
C LYS A 192 -16.79 -11.53 -1.62
N VAL A 193 -16.83 -10.20 -1.64
CA VAL A 193 -17.37 -9.40 -2.75
C VAL A 193 -16.53 -9.60 -4.02
N ALA A 194 -15.21 -9.49 -3.91
CA ALA A 194 -14.28 -9.80 -5.01
C ALA A 194 -14.32 -11.28 -5.41
N LEU A 195 -14.53 -12.19 -4.43
CA LEU A 195 -14.67 -13.62 -4.70
C LEU A 195 -15.91 -13.92 -5.54
N LYS A 196 -17.05 -13.31 -5.23
CA LYS A 196 -18.27 -13.43 -6.04
C LYS A 196 -18.03 -12.92 -7.47
N ALA A 197 -17.37 -11.76 -7.62
CA ALA A 197 -16.99 -11.23 -8.93
C ALA A 197 -16.08 -12.19 -9.73
N PHE A 198 -15.20 -12.94 -9.06
CA PHE A 198 -14.43 -13.99 -9.74
C PHE A 198 -15.34 -15.07 -10.33
N PHE A 199 -16.33 -15.58 -9.58
CA PHE A 199 -17.24 -16.63 -10.08
C PHE A 199 -18.30 -16.13 -11.08
N THR A 200 -18.56 -14.81 -11.15
CA THR A 200 -19.36 -14.26 -12.26
C THR A 200 -18.60 -14.30 -13.58
N ILE A 201 -17.27 -14.13 -13.56
CA ILE A 201 -16.41 -14.09 -14.74
C ILE A 201 -15.87 -15.47 -15.13
N TYR A 202 -15.62 -16.36 -14.17
CA TYR A 202 -15.03 -17.67 -14.40
C TYR A 202 -16.02 -18.80 -14.15
N LYS A 203 -15.89 -19.90 -14.89
CA LYS A 203 -16.61 -21.16 -14.63
C LYS A 203 -15.61 -22.31 -14.47
N ILE A 204 -15.99 -23.31 -13.69
CA ILE A 204 -15.23 -24.56 -13.64
C ILE A 204 -15.33 -25.22 -15.01
N ASP A 205 -14.18 -25.55 -15.58
CA ASP A 205 -14.05 -26.20 -16.88
C ASP A 205 -13.70 -27.68 -16.69
N LYS A 206 -12.63 -27.94 -15.94
CA LYS A 206 -12.14 -29.29 -15.69
C LYS A 206 -11.58 -29.45 -14.28
N LYS A 207 -11.59 -30.70 -13.84
CA LYS A 207 -10.89 -31.16 -12.64
C LYS A 207 -9.75 -32.07 -13.10
N PHE A 208 -8.54 -31.80 -12.63
CA PHE A 208 -7.40 -32.65 -12.90
C PHE A 208 -6.58 -32.78 -11.62
N ASP A 209 -6.37 -34.03 -11.20
CA ASP A 209 -5.68 -34.37 -9.96
C ASP A 209 -6.30 -33.64 -8.74
N GLU A 210 -5.51 -32.93 -7.96
CA GLU A 210 -5.95 -32.17 -6.79
C GLU A 210 -6.46 -30.75 -7.11
N TYR A 211 -6.67 -30.42 -8.39
CA TYR A 211 -6.93 -29.04 -8.83
C TYR A 211 -8.20 -28.89 -9.68
N LEU A 212 -8.82 -27.72 -9.53
CA LEU A 212 -9.89 -27.20 -10.38
C LEU A 212 -9.34 -26.14 -11.33
N TYR A 213 -9.74 -26.24 -12.58
CA TYR A 213 -9.37 -25.33 -13.65
C TYR A 213 -10.59 -24.47 -13.96
N PHE A 214 -10.41 -23.17 -13.78
CA PHE A 214 -11.41 -22.16 -14.06
C PHE A 214 -11.10 -21.53 -15.40
N MET A 215 -12.06 -21.57 -16.32
CA MET A 215 -11.96 -20.89 -17.61
C MET A 215 -12.81 -19.62 -17.59
N GLN A 216 -12.26 -18.54 -18.13
CA GLN A 216 -12.98 -17.29 -18.31
C GLN A 216 -14.20 -17.55 -19.21
N LYS A 217 -15.38 -17.06 -18.79
CA LYS A 217 -16.58 -17.08 -19.62
C LYS A 217 -16.35 -16.14 -20.81
N LYS A 218 -16.84 -16.52 -21.99
CA LYS A 218 -16.95 -15.61 -23.13
C LYS A 218 -18.03 -14.56 -22.80
N ILE A 219 -17.68 -13.55 -22.03
CA ILE A 219 -18.51 -12.35 -21.79
C ILE A 219 -18.01 -11.30 -22.78
N ASP A 220 -18.89 -10.51 -23.37
CA ASP A 220 -18.53 -9.40 -24.26
C ASP A 220 -17.43 -8.54 -23.60
N LEU A 221 -16.24 -8.60 -24.19
CA LEU A 221 -14.97 -8.16 -23.59
C LEU A 221 -14.83 -6.63 -23.50
N GLU A 222 -15.85 -5.89 -23.92
CA GLU A 222 -15.82 -4.43 -24.00
C GLU A 222 -15.84 -3.75 -22.63
N GLU A 223 -16.45 -4.37 -21.61
CA GLU A 223 -16.57 -3.75 -20.26
C GLU A 223 -15.34 -3.96 -19.35
N PHE A 224 -14.53 -5.00 -19.58
CA PHE A 224 -13.50 -5.42 -18.62
C PHE A 224 -12.05 -5.22 -19.07
N GLY A 225 -11.81 -4.89 -20.34
CA GLY A 225 -10.47 -4.82 -20.91
C GLY A 225 -9.77 -6.20 -20.93
N ASN A 226 -8.85 -6.40 -21.86
CA ASN A 226 -8.15 -7.67 -22.10
C ASN A 226 -7.19 -8.15 -20.97
N SER A 227 -7.39 -7.79 -19.69
CA SER A 227 -6.36 -7.96 -18.65
C SER A 227 -6.44 -9.23 -17.80
N PHE A 228 -7.52 -10.02 -17.91
CA PHE A 228 -7.70 -11.22 -17.10
C PHE A 228 -7.11 -12.48 -17.75
N PRO A 229 -6.48 -13.38 -16.97
CA PRO A 229 -5.96 -14.63 -17.51
C PRO A 229 -7.11 -15.53 -17.98
N THR A 230 -6.96 -16.14 -19.15
CA THR A 230 -7.97 -17.05 -19.71
C THR A 230 -8.28 -18.23 -18.79
N GLN A 231 -7.28 -18.65 -18.01
CA GLN A 231 -7.39 -19.76 -17.08
C GLN A 231 -6.79 -19.43 -15.71
N VAL A 232 -7.45 -19.88 -14.65
CA VAL A 232 -6.98 -19.82 -13.27
C VAL A 232 -7.11 -21.19 -12.61
N HIS A 233 -6.17 -21.55 -11.76
CA HIS A 233 -6.13 -22.86 -11.08
C HIS A 233 -6.32 -22.70 -9.58
N LEU A 234 -6.99 -23.67 -8.96
CA LEU A 234 -7.20 -23.69 -7.51
C LEU A 234 -7.16 -25.12 -6.98
N LYS A 235 -6.48 -25.34 -5.86
CA LYS A 235 -6.55 -26.64 -5.17
C LYS A 235 -7.98 -26.92 -4.69
N ILE A 236 -8.39 -28.19 -4.81
CA ILE A 236 -9.72 -28.65 -4.40
C ILE A 236 -9.95 -28.43 -2.91
N ASP A 237 -8.93 -28.59 -2.07
CA ASP A 237 -9.02 -28.36 -0.62
C ASP A 237 -9.37 -26.89 -0.30
N LEU A 238 -8.72 -25.95 -0.99
CA LEU A 238 -8.99 -24.53 -0.85
C LEU A 238 -10.36 -24.18 -1.43
N TYR A 239 -10.73 -24.73 -2.58
CA TYR A 239 -12.07 -24.56 -3.15
C TYR A 239 -13.17 -24.98 -2.17
N LYS A 240 -13.04 -26.15 -1.52
CA LYS A 240 -14.00 -26.63 -0.52
C LYS A 240 -14.16 -25.65 0.64
N LYS A 241 -13.07 -25.02 1.09
CA LYS A 241 -13.11 -24.00 2.17
C LYS A 241 -13.80 -22.73 1.74
N ILE A 242 -13.62 -22.31 0.49
CA ILE A 242 -14.19 -21.05 0.01
C ILE A 242 -15.60 -21.18 -0.55
N LYS A 243 -16.05 -22.40 -0.89
CA LYS A 243 -17.35 -22.65 -1.53
C LYS A 243 -18.53 -22.07 -0.75
N ASN A 244 -18.42 -22.02 0.58
CA ASN A 244 -19.46 -21.49 1.46
C ASN A 244 -19.59 -19.95 1.41
N TYR A 245 -18.68 -19.25 0.72
CA TYR A 245 -18.66 -17.80 0.58
C TYR A 245 -19.05 -17.30 -0.82
N ILE A 246 -19.25 -18.23 -1.76
CA ILE A 246 -19.71 -17.97 -3.14
C ILE A 246 -21.21 -17.80 -3.10
#